data_AF-A0A7C1B1H7-F1
#
_entry.id   AF-A0A7C1B1H7-F1
#
_cell.length_a   1.000
_cell.length_b   1.000
_cell.length_c   1.000
_cell.angle_alpha   90.00
_cell.angle_beta   90.00
_cell.angle_gamma   90.00
#
_symmetry.space_group_name_H-M   'P 1'
#
loop_
_entity.id
_entity.type
_entity.pdbx_description
1 polymer ?
#
loop_
_entity_poly.entity_id
_entity_poly.type
_entity_poly.pdbx_seq_one_letter_code
_entity_poly.pdbx_strand_id
1 'polypeptide(L)' 'MDQEIRNLLRKQKYKIVGEHSAVKLCHWLKKSLMEDRVCYKQKFYGIKSHRCLQMTP' A
#
# COMPACT_ATOMS: atom_id res chain seq x y z
N MET A 1 -16.60 -2.00 -12.48
CA MET A 1 -16.40 -0.84 -11.56
C MET A 1 -16.55 0.43 -12.37
N ASP A 2 -17.29 1.42 -11.86
CA ASP A 2 -17.48 2.71 -12.53
C ASP A 2 -16.13 3.39 -12.85
N GLN A 3 -16.03 4.02 -14.02
CA GLN A 3 -14.82 4.69 -14.48
C GLN A 3 -14.43 5.90 -13.61
N GLU A 4 -15.41 6.60 -13.04
CA GLU A 4 -15.18 7.69 -12.09
C GLU A 4 -14.51 7.18 -10.82
N ILE A 5 -15.00 6.07 -10.26
CA ILE A 5 -14.42 5.41 -9.08
C ILE A 5 -13.00 4.93 -9.39
N ARG A 6 -12.76 4.31 -10.56
CA ARG A 6 -11.42 3.89 -10.98
C ARG A 6 -10.45 5.07 -11.02
N ASN A 7 -10.89 6.22 -11.53
CA ASN A 7 -10.08 7.44 -11.61
C ASN A 7 -9.81 8.04 -10.22
N LEU A 8 -10.81 8.03 -9.32
CA LEU A 8 -10.65 8.46 -7.93
C LEU A 8 -9.60 7.61 -7.20
N LEU A 9 -9.68 6.29 -7.30
CA LEU A 9 -8.72 5.37 -6.67
C LEU A 9 -7.30 5.56 -7.22
N ARG A 10 -7.14 5.77 -8.53
CA ARG A 10 -5.85 6.09 -9.15
C ARG A 10 -5.26 7.40 -8.63
N LYS A 11 -6.07 8.45 -8.45
CA LYS A 11 -5.63 9.72 -7.82
C LYS A 11 -5.09 9.48 -6.40
N GLN A 12 -5.71 8.57 -5.65
CA GLN A 12 -5.28 8.13 -4.32
C GLN A 12 -4.09 7.13 -4.33
N LYS A 13 -3.46 6.93 -5.49
CA LYS A 13 -2.28 6.07 -5.72
C LYS A 13 -2.54 4.57 -5.53
N TYR A 14 -3.78 4.13 -5.65
CA TYR A 14 -4.06 2.71 -5.85
C TYR A 14 -3.72 2.31 -7.29
N LYS A 15 -3.16 1.11 -7.44
CA LYS A 15 -3.01 0.44 -8.73
C LYS A 15 -4.03 -0.70 -8.78
N ILE A 16 -5.02 -0.57 -9.66
CA ILE A 16 -6.03 -1.60 -9.90
C ILE A 16 -5.38 -2.73 -10.69
N VAL A 17 -5.66 -3.98 -10.29
CA VAL A 17 -5.14 -5.21 -10.91
C VAL A 17 -6.35 -6.06 -11.31
N GLY A 18 -6.48 -6.34 -12.61
CA GLY A 18 -7.66 -7.00 -13.15
C GLY A 18 -8.92 -6.14 -12.96
N GLU A 19 -10.04 -6.80 -12.65
CA GLU A 19 -11.34 -6.13 -12.59
C GLU A 19 -11.74 -5.63 -11.21
N HIS A 20 -11.32 -6.32 -10.15
CA HIS A 20 -11.81 -6.10 -8.78
C HIS A 20 -10.69 -5.92 -7.74
N SER A 21 -9.43 -6.27 -8.04
CA SER A 21 -8.34 -6.20 -7.06
C SER A 21 -7.54 -4.91 -7.14
N ALA A 22 -6.85 -4.57 -6.05
CA ALA A 22 -5.99 -3.39 -6.00
C ALA A 22 -4.79 -3.55 -5.06
N VAL A 23 -3.71 -2.85 -5.39
CA VAL A 23 -2.53 -2.71 -4.54
C VAL A 23 -2.26 -1.23 -4.26
N LYS A 24 -1.69 -0.92 -3.10
CA LYS A 24 -1.22 0.44 -2.77
C LYS A 24 -0.01 0.35 -1.86
N LEU A 25 0.98 1.20 -2.08
CA LEU A 25 2.11 1.28 -1.17
C LEU A 25 1.63 1.75 0.21
N CYS A 26 1.99 1.00 1.24
CA CYS A 26 1.76 1.42 2.62
C CYS A 26 2.52 2.72 2.88
N HIS A 27 1.92 3.64 3.64
CA HIS A 27 2.59 4.86 4.08
C HIS A 27 3.97 4.56 4.72
N TRP A 28 4.03 3.51 5.53
CA TRP A 28 5.25 3.09 6.23
C TRP A 28 6.30 2.44 5.33
N LEU A 29 5.93 1.93 4.15
CA LEU A 29 6.92 1.43 3.20
C LEU A 29 7.81 2.58 2.71
N LYS A 30 7.22 3.71 2.32
CA LYS A 30 7.99 4.88 1.88
C LYS A 30 8.86 5.43 3.02
N LYS A 31 8.30 5.55 4.23
CA LYS A 31 9.03 5.98 5.43
C LYS A 31 10.19 5.03 5.77
N SER A 32 10.01 3.72 5.61
CA SER A 32 11.07 2.74 5.87
C SER A 32 12.19 2.79 4.84
N LEU A 33 11.88 3.11 3.57
CA LEU A 33 12.89 3.18 2.51
C LEU A 33 13.65 4.50 2.48
N MET A 34 13.00 5.62 2.83
CA MET A 34 13.58 6.96 2.66
C MET A 34 14.07 7.59 3.97
N GLU A 35 13.51 7.19 5.11
CA GLU A 35 13.74 7.87 6.40
C GLU A 35 14.16 6.87 7.51
N ASP A 36 14.42 5.61 7.17
CA ASP A 36 14.73 4.52 8.12
C ASP A 36 13.69 4.37 9.26
N ARG A 37 12.42 4.72 8.98
CA ARG A 37 11.31 4.67 9.95
C ARG A 37 10.42 3.45 9.73
N VAL A 38 10.03 2.78 10.82
CA VAL A 38 9.31 1.51 10.77
C VAL A 38 7.93 1.59 11.41
N CYS A 39 6.97 0.81 10.91
CA CYS A 39 5.63 0.75 11.49
C CYS A 39 5.61 -0.06 12.79
N TYR A 40 4.51 0.03 13.53
CA TYR A 40 4.33 -0.70 14.79
C TYR A 40 4.49 -2.22 14.62
N LYS A 41 4.09 -2.79 13.47
CA LYS A 41 4.20 -4.24 13.23
C LYS A 41 5.64 -4.74 13.22
N GLN A 42 6.58 -3.89 12.78
CA GLN A 42 7.99 -4.25 12.86
C GLN A 42 8.48 -4.22 14.30
N LYS A 43 8.07 -3.21 15.08
CA LYS A 43 8.46 -3.06 16.48
C LYS A 43 7.89 -4.17 17.37
N PHE A 44 6.64 -4.55 17.15
CA PHE A 44 5.93 -5.50 18.01
C PHE A 44 6.11 -6.95 17.55
N TYR A 45 6.20 -7.18 16.25
CA TYR A 45 6.13 -8.52 15.67
C TYR A 45 7.30 -8.86 14.74
N GLY A 46 8.30 -7.98 14.59
CA GLY A 46 9.44 -8.21 13.70
C GLY A 46 9.14 -8.17 12.20
N ILE A 47 7.91 -7.84 11.79
CA ILE A 47 7.50 -7.79 10.38
C ILE A 47 8.11 -6.57 9.69
N LYS A 48 9.00 -6.81 8.70
CA LYS A 48 9.72 -5.73 8.00
C LYS A 48 8.79 -4.86 7.15
N SER A 49 8.66 -3.58 7.50
CA SER A 49 7.70 -2.64 6.88
C SER A 49 7.91 -2.47 5.37
N HIS A 50 9.17 -2.38 4.93
CA HIS A 50 9.53 -2.25 3.51
C HIS A 50 9.36 -3.55 2.70
N ARG A 51 9.04 -4.69 3.34
CA ARG A 51 8.76 -5.98 2.69
C ARG A 51 7.27 -6.35 2.73
N CYS A 52 6.42 -5.50 3.29
CA CYS A 52 4.98 -5.72 3.32
C CYS A 52 4.33 -5.39 1.98
N LEU A 53 3.46 -6.28 1.51
CA LEU A 53 2.57 -6.03 0.36
C LEU A 53 1.18 -5.68 0.89
N GLN A 54 0.71 -4.44 0.64
CA GLN A 54 -0.63 -4.01 0.99
C GLN A 54 -1.53 -4.07 -0.25
N MET A 55 -2.51 -4.98 -0.20
CA MET A 55 -3.44 -5.24 -1.31
C MET A 55 -4.82 -5.67 -0.79
N THR A 56 -5.78 -5.72 -1.71
CA THR A 56 -7.09 -6.38 -1.54
C THR A 56 -7.45 -7.12 -2.83
N PRO A 57 -8.00 -8.35 -2.76
CA PRO A 57 -8.68 -8.95 -3.88
C PRO A 57 -9.91 -8.12 -4.25
#